data_AF-A0A2V9QHU5-F1
#
_entry.id   AF-A0A2V9QHU5-F1
#
_cell.length_a   1.000
_cell.length_b   1.000
_cell.length_c   1.000
_cell.angle_alpha   90.00
_cell.angle_beta   90.00
_cell.angle_gamma   90.00
#
_symmetry.space_group_name_H-M   'P 1'
#
loop_
_entity.id
_entity.type
_entity.pdbx_description
1 polymer ?
#
loop_
_entity_poly.entity_id
_entity_poly.type
_entity_poly.pdbx_seq_one_letter_code
_entity_poly.pdbx_strand_id
1 'polypeptide(L)' 'MRSSYRFFLWAFVAFLAVSSLATIALHRGEQINALWLVTAAVCTYALGYRFYGKFIATKVLGLDP' A
#
# COMPACT_ATOMS: atom_id res chain seq x y z
N MET A 1 -16.22 0.81 -16.01
CA MET A 1 -16.58 0.30 -14.66
C MET A 1 -16.08 -1.15 -14.45
N ARG A 2 -14.82 -1.50 -14.77
CA ARG A 2 -14.29 -2.89 -14.67
C ARG A 2 -13.12 -3.07 -13.67
N SER A 3 -12.85 -2.12 -12.78
CA SER A 3 -11.59 -2.13 -11.98
C SER A 3 -11.75 -2.03 -10.44
N SER A 4 -12.94 -2.26 -9.87
CA SER A 4 -13.08 -2.30 -8.41
C SER A 4 -12.55 -3.60 -7.81
N TYR A 5 -12.68 -4.73 -8.52
CA TYR A 5 -12.21 -6.04 -8.05
C TYR A 5 -10.69 -6.10 -7.86
N ARG A 6 -9.93 -5.43 -8.74
CA ARG A 6 -8.47 -5.34 -8.64
C ARG A 6 -8.02 -4.52 -7.44
N PHE A 7 -8.77 -3.47 -7.09
CA PHE A 7 -8.50 -2.67 -5.90
C PHE A 7 -8.73 -3.50 -4.64
N PHE A 8 -9.85 -4.23 -4.57
CA PHE A 8 -10.17 -5.10 -3.44
C PHE A 8 -9.13 -6.23 -3.26
N LEU A 9 -8.69 -6.85 -4.36
CA LEU A 9 -7.62 -7.85 -4.35
C LEU A 9 -6.31 -7.29 -3.80
N TRP A 10 -5.90 -6.10 -4.25
CA TRP A 10 -4.68 -5.48 -3.76
C TRP A 10 -4.79 -5.00 -2.30
N ALA A 11 -5.96 -4.50 -1.88
CA ALA A 11 -6.21 -4.15 -0.50
C ALA A 11 -6.09 -5.38 0.41
N PHE A 12 -6.62 -6.53 -0.02
CA PHE A 12 -6.50 -7.79 0.70
C PHE A 12 -5.05 -8.26 0.82
N VAL A 13 -4.29 -8.21 -0.28
CA VAL A 13 -2.86 -8.56 -0.30
C VAL A 13 -2.05 -7.64 0.62
N ALA A 14 -2.31 -6.33 0.59
CA ALA A 14 -1.64 -5.36 1.46
C ALA A 14 -1.97 -5.61 2.94
N PHE A 15 -3.23 -5.95 3.25
CA PHE A 15 -3.65 -6.27 4.61
C PHE A 15 -2.96 -7.55 5.12
N LEU A 16 -2.89 -8.60 4.30
CA LEU A 16 -2.14 -9.81 4.62
C LEU A 16 -0.65 -9.52 4.87
N ALA A 17 -0.02 -8.73 3.99
CA ALA A 17 1.39 -8.36 4.13
C ALA A 17 1.66 -7.59 5.43
N VAL A 18 0.84 -6.59 5.75
CA VAL A 18 0.97 -5.83 7.01
C VAL A 18 0.74 -6.73 8.22
N SER A 19 -0.27 -7.60 8.17
CA SER A 19 -0.58 -8.48 9.30
C SER A 19 0.55 -9.46 9.62
N SER A 20 1.21 -10.03 8.62
CA SER A 20 2.32 -10.96 8.80
C SER A 20 3.58 -10.26 9.31
N LEU A 21 3.93 -9.09 8.75
CA LEU A 21 5.04 -8.26 9.22
C LEU A 21 4.81 -7.75 10.64
N ALA A 22 3.58 -7.33 10.96
CA ALA A 22 3.20 -6.88 12.29
C ALA A 22 3.32 -8.01 13.33
N THR A 23 2.87 -9.23 13.01
CA THR A 23 3.05 -10.36 13.93
C THR A 23 4.52 -10.64 14.19
N ILE A 24 5.35 -10.66 13.14
CA ILE A 24 6.79 -10.89 13.28
C ILE A 24 7.47 -9.81 14.13
N ALA A 25 7.07 -8.54 13.97
CA ALA A 25 7.60 -7.43 14.74
C ALA A 25 7.21 -7.53 16.22
N LEU A 26 5.93 -7.76 16.50
CA LEU A 26 5.38 -7.83 17.85
C LEU A 26 5.90 -9.05 18.63
N HIS A 27 6.07 -10.20 17.96
CA HIS A 27 6.63 -11.40 18.59
C HIS A 27 8.11 -11.27 18.94
N ARG A 28 8.84 -10.36 18.30
CA ARG A 28 10.28 -10.15 18.54
C ARG A 28 10.55 -9.32 19.79
N GLY A 29 9.54 -8.70 20.39
CA GLY A 29 9.69 -7.81 21.56
C GLY A 29 10.50 -6.55 21.27
N GLU A 30 10.76 -6.24 20.00
CA GLU A 30 11.45 -5.02 19.57
C GLU A 30 10.58 -3.80 19.87
N GLN A 31 11.18 -2.76 20.44
CA GLN A 31 10.50 -1.48 20.59
C GLN A 31 10.24 -0.87 19.20
N ILE A 32 9.06 -0.28 19.03
CA ILE A 32 8.69 0.42 17.79
C ILE A 32 9.61 1.63 17.63
N ASN A 33 10.64 1.50 16.79
CA ASN A 33 11.61 2.55 16.51
C ASN A 33 11.14 3.42 15.32
N ALA A 34 11.68 4.63 15.21
CA ALA A 34 11.46 5.57 14.11
C ALA A 34 11.67 4.93 12.73
N LEU A 35 12.64 4.03 12.56
CA LEU A 35 12.87 3.35 11.28
C LEU A 35 11.63 2.58 10.81
N TRP A 36 10.97 1.85 11.71
CA TRP A 36 9.74 1.11 11.40
C TRP A 36 8.63 2.04 10.90
N LEU A 37 8.46 3.19 11.57
CA LEU A 37 7.44 4.17 11.21
C LEU A 37 7.73 4.81 9.85
N VAL A 38 8.99 5.17 9.57
CA VAL A 38 9.41 5.75 8.29
C VAL A 38 9.21 4.75 7.15
N THR A 39 9.64 3.50 7.33
CA THR A 39 9.43 2.46 6.32
C THR A 39 7.95 2.21 6.05
N ALA A 40 7.12 2.12 7.11
CA ALA A 40 5.68 1.98 6.97
C ALA A 40 5.04 3.16 6.20
N ALA A 41 5.48 4.39 6.49
CA ALA A 41 5.02 5.58 5.79
C ALA A 41 5.39 5.57 4.29
N VAL A 42 6.64 5.22 3.96
CA VAL A 42 7.11 5.09 2.56
C VAL A 42 6.31 4.03 1.81
N CYS A 43 6.12 2.86 2.42
CA CYS A 43 5.31 1.79 1.82
C CYS A 43 3.86 2.23 1.57
N THR A 44 3.25 2.91 2.54
CA THR A 44 1.87 3.41 2.42
C THR A 44 1.75 4.47 1.32
N TYR A 45 2.71 5.40 1.25
CA TYR A 45 2.78 6.41 0.18
C TYR A 45 2.94 5.76 -1.20
N ALA A 46 3.84 4.79 -1.35
CA ALA A 46 4.04 4.07 -2.61
C ALA A 46 2.77 3.33 -3.06
N LEU A 47 2.03 2.74 -2.12
CA LEU A 47 0.73 2.11 -2.40
C LEU A 47 -0.28 3.15 -2.90
N GLY A 48 -0.39 4.28 -2.20
CA GLY A 48 -1.25 5.40 -2.57
C GLY A 48 -0.91 5.95 -3.95
N TYR A 49 0.38 6.18 -4.23
CA TYR A 49 0.88 6.63 -5.52
C TYR A 49 0.51 5.66 -6.65
N ARG A 50 0.59 4.35 -6.42
CA ARG A 50 0.25 3.36 -7.45
C ARG A 50 -1.23 3.38 -7.83
N PHE A 51 -2.13 3.49 -6.86
CA PHE A 51 -3.58 3.54 -7.14
C PHE A 51 -4.02 4.90 -7.66
N TYR A 52 -3.53 5.98 -7.04
CA TYR A 52 -3.90 7.34 -7.38
C TYR A 52 -3.22 7.81 -8.67
N GLY A 53 -1.97 7.41 -8.93
CA GLY A 53 -1.25 7.73 -10.16
C GLY A 53 -1.95 7.19 -11.41
N LYS A 54 -2.55 6.00 -11.33
CA LYS A 54 -3.37 5.47 -12.43
C LYS A 54 -4.65 6.27 -12.64
N PHE A 55 -5.27 6.73 -11.55
CA PHE A 55 -6.43 7.63 -11.64
C PHE A 55 -6.05 8.94 -12.31
N ILE A 56 -4.97 9.60 -11.87
CA ILE A 56 -4.49 10.84 -12.49
C ILE A 56 -4.13 10.65 -13.97
N ALA A 57 -3.37 9.60 -14.31
CA ALA A 57 -2.97 9.34 -15.68
C ALA A 57 -4.17 9.20 -16.64
N THR A 58 -5.20 8.47 -16.21
CA THR A 58 -6.38 8.22 -17.06
C THR A 58 -7.44 9.32 -17.00
N LYS A 59 -7.65 9.97 -15.86
CA LYS A 59 -8.76 10.94 -15.66
C LYS A 59 -8.36 12.40 -15.75
N VAL A 60 -7.12 12.74 -15.38
CA VAL A 60 -6.66 14.13 -15.34
C VAL A 60 -5.76 14.43 -16.53
N LEU A 61 -4.80 13.55 -16.82
CA LEU A 61 -3.86 13.76 -17.93
C LEU A 61 -4.40 13.28 -19.29
N GLY A 62 -5.35 12.34 -19.31
CA GLY A 62 -5.84 11.77 -20.57
C GLY A 62 -4.73 11.10 -21.38
N LEU A 63 -3.77 10.46 -20.71
CA LEU A 63 -2.76 9.66 -21.39
C LEU A 63 -3.46 8.44 -22.00
N ASP A 64 -3.60 8.44 -23.33
CA ASP A 64 -3.97 7.24 -24.07
C ASP A 64 -2.87 6.16 -23.88
N PRO A 65 -3.27 4.89 -23.76
CA PRO A 65 -2.40 3.79 -23.31
C PRO A 65 -1.22 3.48 -24.23
#